data_AF-C7N7M9-F1
#
_entry.id   AF-C7N7M9-F1
#
_cell.length_a   1.000
_cell.length_b   1.000
_cell.length_c   1.000
_cell.angle_alpha   90.00
_cell.angle_beta   90.00
_cell.angle_gamma   90.00
#
_symmetry.space_group_name_H-M   'P 1'
#
loop_
_entity.id
_entity.type
_entity.pdbx_description
1 polymer ?
#
loop_
_entity_poly.entity_id
_entity_poly.type
_entity_poly.pdbx_seq_one_letter_code
_entity_poly.pdbx_strand_id
1 'polypeptide(L)'
;MADKAEKRNVYISLHKLYVREGIEYADPATGEAKSFNMATLPRGTVIDGKDVSGYQFSPLYVNPSRFKGEDWRDIPLLADREVWLQKSVLDPEGNPVIGEDGRRQRDTIVVTPQQIKDAIAESRRAWLAEHSRDDRGLADRAQQARHASEAASKEAPERPLSRDAARG
;
A
#
# COMPACT_ATOMS: atom_id res chain seq x y z
N MET A 1 17.37 -14.30 -35.10
CA MET A 1 17.93 -13.42 -34.06
C MET A 1 16.78 -12.58 -33.54
N ALA A 2 16.18 -12.92 -32.41
CA ALA A 2 15.12 -12.11 -31.82
C ALA A 2 15.79 -10.93 -31.12
N ASP A 3 15.50 -9.72 -31.59
CA ASP A 3 15.92 -8.47 -30.96
C ASP A 3 15.57 -8.54 -29.47
N LYS A 4 16.60 -8.53 -28.63
CA LYS A 4 16.45 -8.53 -27.17
C LYS A 4 16.10 -7.09 -26.80
N ALA A 5 14.89 -6.66 -27.16
CA ALA A 5 14.31 -5.42 -26.65
C ALA A 5 14.53 -5.45 -25.13
N GLU A 6 15.30 -4.51 -24.60
CA GLU A 6 15.50 -4.37 -23.16
C GLU A 6 14.11 -4.23 -22.55
N LYS A 7 13.58 -5.32 -22.00
CA LYS A 7 12.25 -5.34 -21.40
C LYS A 7 12.29 -4.44 -20.19
N ARG A 8 11.84 -3.20 -20.37
CA ARG A 8 11.78 -2.22 -19.29
C ARG A 8 10.72 -2.66 -18.31
N ASN A 9 11.06 -2.62 -17.02
CA ASN A 9 10.13 -2.97 -15.96
C ASN A 9 9.47 -1.69 -15.40
N VAL A 10 8.17 -1.77 -15.15
CA VAL A 10 7.45 -0.85 -14.28
C VAL A 10 7.39 -1.48 -12.89
N TYR A 11 7.92 -0.78 -11.89
CA TYR A 11 7.89 -1.23 -10.51
C TYR A 11 6.67 -0.67 -9.79
N ILE A 12 5.86 -1.56 -9.22
CA ILE A 12 4.75 -1.23 -8.34
C ILE A 12 5.17 -1.56 -6.91
N SER A 13 5.12 -0.57 -6.01
CA SER A 13 5.43 -0.79 -4.59
C SER A 13 4.15 -0.83 -3.77
N LEU A 14 3.91 -1.93 -3.07
CA LEU A 14 2.76 -2.12 -2.18
C LEU A 14 3.22 -2.49 -0.76
N HIS A 15 2.40 -2.17 0.24
CA HIS A 15 2.63 -2.67 1.60
C HIS A 15 2.36 -4.18 1.64
N LYS A 16 3.11 -4.94 2.43
CA LYS A 16 3.05 -6.41 2.50
C LYS A 16 1.65 -6.96 2.78
N LEU A 17 0.79 -6.21 3.46
CA LEU A 17 -0.61 -6.60 3.72
C LEU A 17 -1.46 -6.72 2.44
N TYR A 18 -1.07 -6.04 1.37
CA TYR A 18 -1.73 -6.13 0.06
C TYR A 18 -1.12 -7.20 -0.84
N VAL A 19 -0.12 -7.93 -0.36
CA VAL A 19 0.63 -8.91 -1.15
C VAL A 19 0.66 -10.24 -0.42
N ARG A 20 0.24 -11.29 -1.10
CA ARG A 20 0.32 -12.68 -0.61
C ARG A 20 1.29 -13.42 -1.51
N GLU A 21 2.34 -13.97 -0.92
CA GLU A 21 3.44 -14.62 -1.62
C GLU A 21 3.33 -16.13 -1.48
N GLY A 22 3.76 -16.89 -2.50
CA GLY A 22 3.90 -18.34 -2.41
C GLY A 22 2.61 -19.11 -2.09
N ILE A 23 1.46 -18.65 -2.60
CA ILE A 23 0.19 -19.37 -2.42
C ILE A 23 0.27 -20.69 -3.18
N GLU A 24 0.25 -21.80 -2.45
CA GLU A 24 0.34 -23.14 -3.03
C GLU A 24 -0.97 -23.56 -3.70
N TYR A 25 -0.86 -24.28 -4.81
CA TYR A 25 -1.96 -24.94 -5.50
C TYR A 25 -1.44 -26.19 -6.22
N ALA A 26 -2.32 -27.17 -6.40
CA ALA A 26 -2.06 -28.29 -7.29
C ALA A 26 -2.38 -27.88 -8.73
N ASP A 27 -1.42 -28.00 -9.63
CA ASP A 27 -1.66 -27.78 -11.05
C ASP A 27 -2.72 -28.77 -11.55
N PRO A 28 -3.87 -28.31 -12.09
CA PRO A 28 -4.94 -29.23 -12.52
C PRO A 28 -4.52 -30.17 -13.66
N ALA A 29 -3.54 -29.79 -14.48
CA ALA A 29 -3.09 -30.59 -15.61
C ALA A 29 -2.04 -31.63 -15.21
N THR A 30 -1.14 -31.29 -14.28
CA THR A 30 0.00 -32.17 -13.93
C THR A 30 -0.07 -32.76 -12.52
N GLY A 31 -0.91 -32.21 -11.64
CA GLY A 31 -0.98 -32.57 -10.22
C GLY A 31 0.20 -32.05 -9.38
N GLU A 32 1.15 -31.34 -9.98
CA GLU A 32 2.33 -30.84 -9.27
C GLU A 32 1.96 -29.68 -8.34
N ALA A 33 2.59 -29.66 -7.16
CA ALA A 33 2.53 -28.52 -6.26
C ALA A 33 3.25 -27.33 -6.89
N LYS A 34 2.50 -26.28 -7.21
CA LYS A 34 3.01 -25.00 -7.72
C LYS A 34 2.61 -23.90 -6.76
N SER A 35 3.26 -22.74 -6.90
CA SER A 35 2.88 -21.56 -6.13
C SER A 35 2.70 -20.34 -7.04
N PHE A 36 1.91 -19.39 -6.58
CA PHE A 36 1.75 -18.10 -7.23
C PHE A 36 1.69 -16.98 -6.20
N ASN A 37 1.96 -15.76 -6.65
CA ASN A 37 1.81 -14.56 -5.83
C ASN A 37 0.52 -13.85 -6.21
N MET A 38 -0.01 -13.06 -5.28
CA MET A 38 -1.22 -12.29 -5.48
C MET A 38 -1.04 -10.90 -4.87
N ALA A 39 -1.31 -9.86 -5.66
CA ALA A 39 -1.32 -8.49 -5.22
C ALA A 39 -2.73 -7.92 -5.33
N THR A 40 -3.17 -7.19 -4.31
CA THR A 40 -4.50 -6.56 -4.24
C THR A 40 -4.34 -5.04 -4.30
N LEU A 41 -5.12 -4.39 -5.17
CA LEU A 41 -5.08 -2.94 -5.29
C LEU A 41 -5.70 -2.28 -4.05
N PRO A 42 -5.02 -1.28 -3.47
CA PRO A 42 -5.48 -0.59 -2.26
C PRO A 42 -6.75 0.23 -2.54
N ARG A 43 -7.44 0.63 -1.47
CA ARG A 43 -8.62 1.49 -1.56
C ARG A 43 -8.29 2.83 -2.22
N GLY A 44 -9.28 3.37 -2.94
CA GLY A 44 -9.17 4.63 -3.66
C GLY A 44 -8.35 4.54 -4.95
N THR A 45 -7.99 3.34 -5.41
CA THR A 45 -7.30 3.17 -6.70
C THR A 45 -8.33 3.27 -7.82
N VAL A 46 -8.18 4.28 -8.69
CA VAL A 46 -9.09 4.54 -9.81
C VAL A 46 -8.29 4.55 -11.11
N ILE A 47 -8.74 3.81 -12.12
CA ILE A 47 -8.14 3.79 -13.47
C ILE A 47 -9.23 4.11 -14.47
N ASP A 48 -8.99 5.11 -15.33
CA ASP A 48 -9.93 5.56 -16.37
C ASP A 48 -11.36 5.83 -15.83
N GLY A 49 -11.44 6.37 -14.61
CA GLY A 49 -12.71 6.66 -13.92
C GLY A 49 -13.40 5.45 -13.26
N LYS A 50 -12.87 4.24 -13.42
CA LYS A 50 -13.37 3.02 -12.75
C LYS A 50 -12.66 2.82 -11.42
N ASP A 51 -13.42 2.66 -10.33
CA ASP A 51 -12.86 2.22 -9.04
C ASP A 51 -12.41 0.75 -9.15
N VAL A 52 -11.10 0.54 -9.03
CA VAL A 52 -10.45 -0.76 -9.09
C VAL A 52 -9.92 -1.20 -7.72
N SER A 53 -10.40 -0.58 -6.65
CA SER A 53 -10.10 -0.99 -5.28
C SER A 53 -10.50 -2.45 -5.02
N GLY A 54 -9.58 -3.22 -4.46
CA GLY A 54 -9.78 -4.64 -4.15
C GLY A 54 -9.68 -5.57 -5.36
N TYR A 55 -9.42 -5.06 -6.57
CA TYR A 55 -9.02 -5.91 -7.68
C TYR A 55 -7.66 -6.54 -7.40
N GLN A 56 -7.44 -7.72 -7.96
CA GLN A 56 -6.27 -8.54 -7.73
C GLN A 56 -5.59 -8.90 -9.05
N PHE A 57 -4.27 -9.05 -9.00
CA PHE A 57 -3.50 -9.64 -10.09
C PHE A 57 -2.42 -10.56 -9.54
N SER A 58 -1.90 -11.43 -10.41
CA SER A 58 -0.91 -12.43 -10.04
C SER A 58 0.47 -12.09 -10.61
N PRO A 59 1.33 -11.37 -9.85
CA PRO A 59 2.68 -11.10 -10.31
C PRO A 59 3.56 -12.33 -10.26
N LEU A 60 4.48 -12.45 -11.21
CA LEU A 60 5.47 -13.53 -11.22
C LEU A 60 6.52 -13.34 -10.10
N TYR A 61 6.93 -12.10 -9.86
CA TYR A 61 7.95 -11.75 -8.88
C TYR A 61 7.42 -10.76 -7.85
N VAL A 62 7.80 -10.98 -6.61
CA VAL A 62 7.59 -10.07 -5.48
C VAL A 62 8.91 -9.98 -4.74
N ASN A 63 9.45 -8.78 -4.60
CA ASN A 63 10.73 -8.56 -3.94
C ASN A 63 10.54 -7.71 -2.68
N PRO A 64 11.35 -7.87 -1.63
CA PRO A 64 11.46 -6.88 -0.58
C PRO A 64 11.78 -5.51 -1.19
N SER A 65 11.10 -4.47 -0.72
CA SER A 65 11.32 -3.13 -1.23
C SER A 65 12.72 -2.62 -0.87
N ARG A 66 13.43 -2.08 -1.85
CA ARG A 66 14.80 -1.56 -1.66
C ARG A 66 14.84 -0.23 -0.89
N PHE A 67 13.77 0.57 -0.96
CA PHE A 67 13.79 1.97 -0.51
C PHE A 67 12.77 2.31 0.59
N LYS A 68 11.68 1.55 0.70
CA LYS A 68 10.55 1.85 1.61
C LYS A 68 10.55 1.07 2.93
N GLY A 69 11.53 0.21 3.16
CA GLY A 69 11.63 -0.62 4.37
C GLY A 69 11.00 -2.02 4.23
N GLU A 70 11.11 -2.81 5.30
CA GLU A 70 10.81 -4.26 5.33
C GLU A 70 9.33 -4.60 5.09
N ASP A 71 8.44 -3.67 5.39
CA ASP A 71 7.00 -3.85 5.24
C ASP A 71 6.49 -3.59 3.82
N TRP A 72 7.38 -3.28 2.89
CA TRP A 72 7.03 -2.99 1.51
C TRP A 72 7.55 -4.06 0.56
N ARG A 73 6.83 -4.22 -0.55
CA ARG A 73 7.16 -5.13 -1.64
C ARG A 73 7.22 -4.37 -2.95
N ASP A 74 8.27 -4.61 -3.71
CA ASP A 74 8.45 -4.11 -5.07
C ASP A 74 8.12 -5.23 -6.07
N ILE A 75 7.14 -4.96 -6.92
CA ILE A 75 6.60 -5.89 -7.91
C ILE A 75 7.03 -5.40 -9.30
N PRO A 76 8.00 -6.07 -9.95
CA PRO A 76 8.39 -5.73 -11.32
C PRO A 76 7.41 -6.32 -12.32
N LEU A 77 6.82 -5.47 -13.14
CA LEU A 77 5.96 -5.84 -14.26
C LEU A 77 6.60 -5.40 -15.57
N LEU A 78 6.46 -6.21 -16.62
CA LEU A 78 6.98 -5.87 -17.95
C LEU A 78 6.16 -4.73 -18.55
N ALA A 79 6.79 -3.61 -18.90
CA ALA A 79 6.11 -2.39 -19.33
C ALA A 79 5.23 -2.57 -20.58
N ASP A 80 5.63 -3.49 -21.46
CA ASP A 80 4.97 -3.84 -22.71
C ASP A 80 3.90 -4.93 -22.57
N ARG A 81 3.67 -5.45 -21.35
CA ARG A 81 2.72 -6.52 -21.10
C ARG A 81 1.54 -6.03 -20.27
N GLU A 82 0.36 -6.28 -20.80
CA GLU A 82 -0.89 -6.01 -20.10
C GLU A 82 -1.05 -6.87 -18.84
N VAL A 83 -1.76 -6.32 -17.87
CA VAL A 83 -2.06 -6.91 -16.57
C VAL A 83 -3.57 -7.10 -16.48
N TRP A 84 -3.97 -8.33 -16.17
CA TRP A 84 -5.37 -8.64 -15.93
C TRP A 84 -5.68 -8.43 -14.45
N LEU A 85 -6.56 -7.47 -14.18
CA LEU A 85 -7.08 -7.20 -12.85
C LEU A 85 -8.41 -7.93 -12.71
N GLN A 86 -8.57 -8.68 -11.62
CA GLN A 86 -9.78 -9.46 -11.36
C GLN A 86 -10.38 -9.14 -10.00
N LYS A 87 -11.71 -9.12 -9.90
CA LYS A 87 -12.44 -9.01 -8.63
C LYS A 87 -13.63 -9.97 -8.64
N SER A 88 -13.86 -10.67 -7.53
CA SER A 88 -15.04 -11.52 -7.39
C SER A 88 -16.31 -10.68 -7.51
N VAL A 89 -17.26 -11.14 -8.31
CA VAL A 89 -18.62 -10.57 -8.34
C VAL A 89 -19.38 -11.12 -7.14
N LEU A 90 -20.00 -10.23 -6.36
CA LEU A 90 -20.77 -10.59 -5.17
C LEU A 90 -22.26 -10.32 -5.44
N ASP A 91 -23.12 -11.17 -4.89
CA ASP A 91 -24.56 -10.98 -4.87
C ASP A 91 -24.97 -9.93 -3.80
N PRO A 92 -26.24 -9.50 -3.76
CA PRO A 92 -26.72 -8.53 -2.76
C PRO A 92 -26.49 -8.97 -1.30
N GLU A 93 -26.45 -10.28 -1.05
CA GLU A 93 -26.17 -10.88 0.25
C GLU A 93 -24.67 -10.96 0.58
N GLY A 94 -23.80 -10.57 -0.36
CA GLY A 94 -22.34 -10.53 -0.21
C GLY A 94 -21.62 -11.84 -0.53
N ASN A 95 -22.32 -12.85 -1.04
CA ASN A 95 -21.74 -14.12 -1.45
C ASN A 95 -21.21 -14.05 -2.89
N PRO A 96 -20.16 -14.81 -3.24
CA PRO A 96 -19.66 -14.86 -4.62
C PRO A 96 -20.73 -15.42 -5.56
N VAL A 97 -21.04 -14.66 -6.61
CA VAL A 97 -21.93 -15.12 -7.69
C VAL A 97 -21.28 -16.31 -8.40
N ILE A 98 -22.04 -17.38 -8.61
CA ILE A 98 -21.62 -18.55 -9.37
C ILE A 98 -22.15 -18.41 -10.79
N GLY A 99 -21.26 -18.47 -11.77
CA GLY A 99 -21.62 -18.46 -13.19
C GLY A 99 -22.20 -19.80 -13.64
N GLU A 100 -22.73 -19.82 -14.87
CA GLU A 100 -23.33 -21.03 -15.48
C GLU A 100 -22.34 -22.20 -15.62
N ASP A 101 -21.04 -21.91 -15.64
CA ASP A 101 -19.95 -22.89 -15.68
C ASP A 101 -19.65 -23.51 -14.30
N GLY A 102 -20.43 -23.16 -13.27
CA GLY A 102 -20.23 -23.59 -11.89
C GLY A 102 -19.02 -22.93 -11.21
N ARG A 103 -18.38 -21.94 -11.84
CA ARG A 103 -17.24 -21.21 -11.27
C ARG A 103 -17.68 -19.86 -10.72
N ARG A 104 -16.91 -19.34 -9.77
CA ARG A 104 -17.15 -17.98 -9.24
C ARG A 104 -16.96 -16.96 -10.35
N GLN A 105 -17.98 -16.13 -10.56
CA GLN A 105 -17.93 -15.04 -11.51
C GLN A 105 -16.93 -13.98 -11.04
N ARG A 106 -16.12 -13.47 -11.98
CA ARG A 106 -15.13 -12.42 -11.72
C ARG A 106 -15.29 -11.32 -12.74
N ASP A 107 -15.32 -10.07 -12.28
CA ASP A 107 -15.11 -8.91 -13.15
C ASP A 107 -13.61 -8.87 -13.50
N THR A 108 -13.29 -8.76 -14.78
CA THR A 108 -11.92 -8.72 -15.29
C THR A 108 -11.74 -7.50 -16.18
N ILE A 109 -10.72 -6.71 -15.90
CA ILE A 109 -10.27 -5.62 -16.76
C ILE A 109 -8.80 -5.78 -17.11
N VAL A 110 -8.42 -5.25 -18.26
CA VAL A 110 -7.05 -5.30 -18.77
C VAL A 110 -6.50 -3.88 -18.72
N VAL A 111 -5.32 -3.73 -18.12
CA VAL A 111 -4.67 -2.42 -17.95
C VAL A 111 -3.17 -2.55 -18.19
N THR A 112 -2.51 -1.42 -18.43
CA THR A 112 -1.04 -1.37 -18.47
C THR A 112 -0.46 -1.27 -17.05
N PRO A 113 0.77 -1.78 -16.81
CA PRO A 113 1.45 -1.58 -15.54
C PRO A 113 1.61 -0.12 -15.14
N GLN A 114 1.78 0.77 -16.13
CA GLN A 114 1.96 2.20 -15.91
C GLN A 114 0.67 2.83 -15.35
N GLN A 115 -0.51 2.48 -15.89
CA GLN A 115 -1.79 2.92 -15.34
C GLN A 115 -1.97 2.50 -13.87
N ILE A 116 -1.59 1.27 -13.50
CA ILE A 116 -1.68 0.83 -12.10
C ILE A 116 -0.76 1.66 -11.21
N LYS A 117 0.49 1.88 -11.65
CA LYS A 117 1.46 2.66 -10.89
C LYS A 117 0.98 4.09 -10.65
N ASP A 118 0.47 4.74 -11.69
CA ASP A 118 -0.01 6.12 -11.62
C ASP A 118 -1.25 6.25 -10.76
N ALA A 119 -2.22 5.33 -10.90
CA ALA A 119 -3.43 5.29 -10.07
C ALA A 119 -3.13 5.12 -8.58
N ILE A 120 -2.18 4.25 -8.21
CA ILE A 120 -1.76 4.07 -6.81
C ILE A 120 -1.06 5.35 -6.31
N ALA A 121 -0.21 5.97 -7.12
CA ALA A 121 0.48 7.20 -6.75
C ALA A 121 -0.50 8.38 -6.56
N GLU A 122 -1.52 8.47 -7.41
CA GLU A 122 -2.60 9.45 -7.30
C GLU A 122 -3.47 9.22 -6.06
N SER A 123 -3.94 8.00 -5.83
CA SER A 123 -4.67 7.63 -4.61
C SER A 123 -3.92 8.03 -3.34
N ARG A 124 -2.61 7.73 -3.30
CA ARG A 124 -1.77 8.11 -2.16
C ARG A 124 -1.64 9.61 -1.99
N ARG A 125 -1.50 10.37 -3.08
CA ARG A 125 -1.45 11.84 -3.05
C ARG A 125 -2.77 12.43 -2.57
N ALA A 126 -3.90 11.92 -3.04
CA ALA A 126 -5.23 12.35 -2.62
C ALA A 126 -5.45 12.10 -1.12
N TRP A 127 -5.16 10.88 -0.65
CA TRP A 127 -5.24 10.54 0.77
C TRP A 127 -4.37 11.45 1.63
N LEU A 128 -3.11 11.69 1.21
CA LEU A 128 -2.24 12.63 1.90
C LEU A 128 -2.80 14.05 1.88
N ALA A 129 -3.35 14.55 0.79
CA ALA A 129 -3.92 15.90 0.74
C ALA A 129 -5.14 16.09 1.65
N GLU A 130 -5.95 15.04 1.80
CA GLU A 130 -7.10 15.02 2.72
C GLU A 130 -6.64 14.91 4.18
N HIS A 131 -5.71 14.01 4.49
CA HIS A 131 -5.29 13.68 5.86
C HIS A 131 -4.13 14.55 6.37
N SER A 132 -3.39 15.24 5.52
CA SER A 132 -2.44 16.29 5.95
C SER A 132 -3.17 17.56 6.41
N ARG A 133 -4.48 17.67 6.20
CA ARG A 133 -5.31 18.65 6.93
C ARG A 133 -5.49 18.27 8.41
N ASP A 134 -5.41 16.98 8.77
CA ASP A 134 -5.41 16.51 10.16
C ASP A 134 -4.03 16.58 10.83
N ASP A 135 -2.93 16.60 10.07
CA ASP A 135 -1.59 16.90 10.61
C ASP A 135 -1.49 18.32 11.19
N ARG A 136 -2.35 19.26 10.75
CA ARG A 136 -2.53 20.54 11.43
C ARG A 136 -3.03 20.34 12.86
N GLY A 137 -3.88 19.35 13.13
CA GLY A 137 -4.32 19.02 14.49
C GLY A 137 -3.20 18.50 15.40
N LEU A 138 -2.20 17.79 14.84
CA LEU A 138 -1.00 17.38 15.57
C LEU A 138 -0.02 18.54 15.78
N ALA A 139 0.18 19.38 14.76
CA ALA A 139 1.00 20.59 14.86
C ALA A 139 0.40 21.62 15.84
N ASP A 140 -0.92 21.80 15.81
CA ASP A 140 -1.67 22.69 16.71
C ASP A 140 -1.64 22.16 18.15
N ARG A 141 -1.76 20.83 18.36
CA ARG A 141 -1.56 20.21 19.68
C ARG A 141 -0.12 20.35 20.18
N ALA A 142 0.87 20.21 19.30
CA ALA A 142 2.27 20.40 19.66
C ALA A 142 2.59 21.87 19.99
N GLN A 143 2.01 22.83 19.27
CA GLN A 143 2.09 24.25 19.61
C GLN A 143 1.38 24.56 20.93
N GLN A 144 0.17 24.05 21.15
CA GLN A 144 -0.54 24.21 22.42
C GLN A 144 0.23 23.61 23.60
N ALA A 145 0.84 22.43 23.42
CA ALA A 145 1.68 21.81 24.45
C ALA A 145 2.94 22.63 24.75
N ARG A 146 3.59 23.21 23.72
CA ARG A 146 4.73 24.11 23.89
C ARG A 146 4.34 25.40 24.60
N HIS A 147 3.24 26.04 24.21
CA HIS A 147 2.74 27.24 24.87
C HIS A 147 2.31 26.98 26.33
N ALA A 148 1.68 25.83 26.61
CA ALA A 148 1.34 25.43 27.97
C ALA A 148 2.58 25.17 28.84
N SER A 149 3.63 24.57 28.26
CA SER A 149 4.90 24.31 28.94
C SER A 149 5.71 25.60 29.17
N GLU A 150 5.68 26.54 28.22
CA GLU A 150 6.31 27.87 28.36
C GLU A 150 5.59 28.74 29.42
N ALA A 151 4.26 28.67 29.48
CA ALA A 151 3.47 29.36 30.51
C ALA A 151 3.78 28.80 31.92
N ALA A 152 3.82 27.47 32.06
CA ALA A 152 4.19 26.82 33.31
C ALA A 152 5.64 27.12 33.75
N SER A 153 6.54 27.36 32.78
CA SER A 153 7.94 27.73 33.06
C SER A 153 8.09 29.18 33.51
N LYS A 154 7.17 30.07 33.11
CA LYS A 154 7.14 31.47 33.55
C LYS A 154 6.52 31.67 34.94
N GLU A 155 5.74 30.72 35.44
CA GLU A 155 5.06 30.79 36.75
C GLU A 155 5.80 30.01 37.86
N ALA A 156 6.94 29.38 37.59
CA ALA A 156 7.71 28.66 38.60
C ALA A 156 8.47 29.63 39.54
N PRO A 157 8.22 29.63 40.87
CA PRO A 157 8.97 30.48 41.79
C PRO A 157 10.41 29.97 41.96
N GLU A 158 11.38 30.89 41.87
CA GLU A 158 12.81 30.61 42.08
C GLU A 158 13.06 30.02 43.47
N ARG A 159 13.63 28.80 43.52
CA ARG A 159 14.18 28.24 44.75
C ARG A 159 15.60 28.79 44.96
N PRO A 160 15.91 29.46 46.09
CA PRO A 160 17.26 29.92 46.33
C PRO A 160 18.18 28.74 46.64
N LEU A 161 19.26 28.63 45.86
CA LEU A 161 20.41 27.77 46.14
C LEU A 161 21.34 28.53 47.09
N SER A 162 21.43 28.10 48.35
CA SER A 162 22.51 28.51 49.25
C SER A 162 23.47 27.33 49.47
N ARG A 163 24.58 27.42 48.75
CA ARG A 163 25.85 26.74 49.02
C ARG A 163 26.50 27.46 50.20
N ASP A 164 26.92 26.73 51.23
CA ASP A 164 28.26 26.98 51.75
C ASP A 164 28.85 25.78 52.48
N ALA A 165 30.13 25.59 52.20
CA ALA A 165 31.01 24.65 52.86
C ALA A 165 32.07 25.49 53.59
N ALA A 166 32.33 25.17 54.86
CA ALA A 166 33.66 25.08 55.50
C ALA A 166 33.79 25.68 56.91
N ARG A 167 34.59 24.96 57.70
CA ARG A 167 35.38 25.32 58.90
C ARG A 167 34.68 25.37 60.27
N GLY A 168 35.28 24.62 61.19
CA GLY A 168 35.01 24.59 62.63
C GLY A 168 35.36 23.23 63.21
#